data_AF-A0A0Q5EQE3-F1
#
_entry.id   AF-A0A0Q5EQE3-F1
#
_cell.length_a   1.000
_cell.length_b   1.000
_cell.length_c   1.000
_cell.angle_alpha   90.00
_cell.angle_beta   90.00
_cell.angle_gamma   90.00
#
_symmetry.space_group_name_H-M   'P 1'
#
loop_
_entity.id
_entity.type
_entity.pdbx_description
1 polymer ?
#
loop_
_entity_poly.entity_id
_entity_poly.type
_entity_poly.pdbx_seq_one_letter_code
_entity_poly.pdbx_strand_id
1 'polypeptide(L)'
;MQDTTLLQMITDDMVPTRQLLELLQSESLVLHGRDMTEMERILAQKQALVIQLEQHGRRRSQVLASLGLPTNRQGLETLAGQSSVGEQLLEAGDELATLIGECQALNEQNGKLIQLQQMTTAHQLRILNGGETPSLYDSRGSTAGRAKPRPLSQA
;
A
#
# COMPACT_ATOMS: atom_id res chain seq x y z
N MET A 1 -19.68 -30.02 3.34
CA MET A 1 -18.29 -29.87 3.84
C MET A 1 -17.51 -28.72 3.20
N GLN A 2 -17.99 -28.13 2.09
CA GLN A 2 -17.32 -26.98 1.45
C GLN A 2 -17.42 -25.70 2.31
N ASP A 3 -18.47 -25.56 3.12
CA ASP A 3 -18.70 -24.41 4.00
C ASP A 3 -17.66 -24.33 5.13
N THR A 4 -17.35 -25.47 5.76
CA THR A 4 -16.29 -25.58 6.77
C THR A 4 -14.90 -25.33 6.18
N THR A 5 -14.71 -25.73 4.92
CA THR A 5 -13.46 -25.47 4.19
C THR A 5 -13.32 -23.96 3.93
N LEU A 6 -14.38 -23.30 3.49
CA LEU A 6 -14.37 -21.86 3.25
C LEU A 6 -14.16 -21.07 4.55
N LEU A 7 -14.79 -21.49 5.65
CA LEU A 7 -14.55 -20.92 6.98
C LEU A 7 -13.07 -21.02 7.35
N GLN A 8 -12.47 -22.21 7.26
CA GLN A 8 -11.05 -22.40 7.55
C GLN A 8 -10.17 -21.50 6.68
N MET A 9 -10.46 -21.40 5.38
CA MET A 9 -9.71 -20.52 4.47
C MET A 9 -9.77 -19.06 4.90
N ILE A 10 -10.96 -18.56 5.25
CA ILE A 10 -11.14 -17.17 5.74
C ILE A 10 -10.37 -16.97 7.05
N THR A 11 -10.39 -17.93 7.96
CA THR A 11 -9.62 -17.85 9.21
C THR A 11 -8.11 -17.86 8.93
N ASP A 12 -7.64 -18.70 8.00
CA ASP A 12 -6.23 -18.78 7.60
C ASP A 12 -5.75 -17.47 6.94
N ASP A 13 -6.65 -16.69 6.35
CA ASP A 13 -6.35 -15.36 5.79
C ASP A 13 -6.12 -14.28 6.83
N MET A 14 -6.66 -14.45 8.03
CA MET A 14 -6.53 -13.45 9.09
C MET A 14 -5.07 -13.28 9.50
N VAL A 15 -4.30 -14.37 9.57
CA VAL A 15 -2.88 -14.35 9.95
C VAL A 15 -2.03 -13.51 8.99
N PRO A 16 -1.97 -13.79 7.68
CA PRO A 16 -1.19 -12.96 6.75
C PRO A 16 -1.74 -11.54 6.62
N THR A 17 -3.05 -11.31 6.80
CA THR A 17 -3.62 -9.96 6.78
C THR A 17 -3.16 -9.14 7.98
N ARG A 18 -3.15 -9.73 9.19
CA ARG A 18 -2.63 -9.08 10.41
C ARG A 18 -1.12 -8.82 10.30
N GLN A 19 -0.36 -9.76 9.75
CA GLN A 19 1.07 -9.54 9.47
C GLN A 19 1.30 -8.39 8.50
N LEU A 20 0.47 -8.27 7.45
CA LEU A 20 0.53 -7.15 6.53
C LEU A 20 0.21 -5.83 7.24
N LEU A 21 -0.80 -5.81 8.11
CA LEU A 21 -1.16 -4.64 8.90
C LEU A 21 0.00 -4.17 9.77
N GLU A 22 0.61 -5.06 10.55
CA GLU A 22 1.79 -4.77 11.37
C GLU A 22 2.96 -4.25 10.52
N LEU A 23 3.16 -4.84 9.35
CA LEU A 23 4.21 -4.42 8.43
C LEU A 23 3.96 -3.01 7.87
N LEU A 24 2.72 -2.66 7.54
CA LEU A 24 2.34 -1.31 7.09
C LEU A 24 2.50 -0.26 8.21
N GLN A 25 2.24 -0.63 9.47
CA GLN A 25 2.52 0.23 10.61
C GLN A 25 4.03 0.47 10.78
N SER A 26 4.83 -0.59 10.64
CA SER A 26 6.30 -0.49 10.66
C SER A 26 6.84 0.33 9.49
N GLU A 27 6.26 0.18 8.29
CA GLU A 27 6.61 0.97 7.10
C GLU A 27 6.46 2.46 7.38
N SER A 28 5.38 2.86 8.07
CA SER A 28 5.17 4.25 8.48
C SER A 28 6.32 4.78 9.34
N LEU A 29 6.79 4.00 10.32
CA LEU A 29 7.90 4.40 11.19
C LEU A 29 9.23 4.50 10.43
N VAL A 30 9.53 3.53 9.58
CA VAL A 30 10.79 3.49 8.81
C VAL A 30 10.85 4.62 7.77
N LEU A 31 9.72 5.00 7.17
CA LEU A 31 9.63 6.15 6.26
C LEU A 31 10.12 7.45 6.93
N HIS A 32 9.83 7.63 8.22
CA HIS A 32 10.32 8.78 8.99
C HIS A 32 11.82 8.65 9.34
N GLY A 33 12.29 7.44 9.64
CA GLY A 33 13.67 7.16 10.06
C GLY A 33 14.72 7.21 8.94
N ARG A 34 14.31 7.17 7.66
CA ARG A 34 15.19 7.13 6.48
C ARG A 34 16.17 5.95 6.46
N ASP A 35 15.81 4.83 7.09
CA ASP A 35 16.59 3.59 7.05
C ASP A 35 16.29 2.82 5.76
N MET A 36 17.20 2.89 4.80
CA MET A 36 17.03 2.23 3.49
C MET A 36 17.13 0.70 3.58
N THR A 37 17.92 0.15 4.51
CA THR A 37 18.07 -1.30 4.65
C THR A 37 16.80 -1.92 5.23
N GLU A 38 16.23 -1.29 6.26
CA GLU A 38 14.94 -1.74 6.80
C GLU A 38 13.80 -1.52 5.79
N MET A 39 13.84 -0.46 4.98
CA MET A 39 12.86 -0.24 3.93
C MET A 39 12.86 -1.37 2.88
N GLU A 40 14.03 -1.78 2.40
CA GLU A 40 14.14 -2.90 1.46
C GLU A 40 13.60 -4.21 2.04
N ARG A 41 13.88 -4.48 3.32
CA ARG A 41 13.35 -5.65 4.03
C ARG A 41 11.82 -5.61 4.13
N ILE A 42 11.26 -4.45 4.48
CA ILE A 42 9.81 -4.24 4.56
C ILE A 42 9.14 -4.44 3.19
N LEU A 43 9.71 -3.89 2.13
CA LEU A 43 9.19 -4.04 0.77
C LEU A 43 9.16 -5.50 0.32
N ALA A 44 10.23 -6.26 0.58
CA ALA A 44 10.29 -7.68 0.25
C ALA A 44 9.22 -8.50 0.99
N GLN A 45 9.04 -8.24 2.29
CA GLN A 45 8.02 -8.91 3.10
C GLN A 45 6.59 -8.55 2.66
N LYS A 46 6.34 -7.28 2.35
CA LYS A 46 5.05 -6.78 1.86
C LYS A 46 4.68 -7.46 0.55
N GLN A 47 5.64 -7.56 -0.38
CA GLN A 47 5.42 -8.23 -1.67
C GLN A 47 5.06 -9.71 -1.50
N ALA A 48 5.75 -10.43 -0.61
CA ALA A 48 5.45 -11.84 -0.33
C ALA A 48 4.04 -12.01 0.24
N LEU A 49 3.65 -11.19 1.22
CA LEU A 49 2.34 -11.23 1.85
C LEU A 49 1.21 -10.89 0.86
N VAL A 50 1.41 -9.88 0.01
CA VAL A 50 0.42 -9.52 -1.02
C VAL A 50 0.18 -10.68 -1.99
N ILE A 51 1.24 -11.33 -2.47
CA ILE A 51 1.12 -12.51 -3.35
C ILE A 51 0.35 -13.64 -2.66
N GLN A 52 0.64 -13.89 -1.38
CA GLN A 52 -0.06 -14.92 -0.60
C GLN A 52 -1.56 -14.59 -0.47
N LEU A 53 -1.91 -13.36 -0.08
CA LEU A 53 -3.30 -12.92 0.07
C LEU A 53 -4.07 -12.95 -1.26
N GLU A 54 -3.43 -12.60 -2.37
CA GLU A 54 -4.02 -12.73 -3.71
C GLU A 54 -4.33 -14.19 -4.06
N GLN A 55 -3.40 -15.11 -3.80
CA GLN A 55 -3.61 -16.53 -4.04
C GLN A 55 -4.77 -17.07 -3.20
N HIS A 56 -4.84 -16.68 -1.93
CA HIS A 56 -5.92 -17.08 -1.06
C HIS A 56 -7.27 -16.51 -1.53
N GLY A 57 -7.32 -15.23 -1.90
CA GLY A 57 -8.50 -14.59 -2.47
C GLY A 57 -9.02 -15.31 -3.72
N ARG A 58 -8.12 -15.71 -4.62
CA ARG A 58 -8.48 -16.53 -5.80
C ARG A 58 -9.06 -17.88 -5.40
N ARG A 59 -8.47 -18.58 -4.43
CA ARG A 59 -8.99 -19.87 -3.96
C ARG A 59 -10.38 -19.72 -3.35
N ARG A 60 -10.62 -18.71 -2.50
CA ARG A 60 -11.96 -18.43 -1.93
C ARG A 60 -12.99 -18.18 -3.03
N SER A 61 -12.66 -17.35 -4.01
CA SER A 61 -13.52 -17.08 -5.18
C SER A 61 -13.79 -18.33 -6.01
N GLN A 62 -12.80 -19.21 -6.19
CA GLN A 62 -12.99 -20.49 -6.89
C GLN A 62 -13.96 -21.42 -6.16
N VAL A 63 -13.91 -21.47 -4.82
CA VAL A 63 -14.85 -22.26 -4.02
C VAL A 63 -16.28 -21.74 -4.22
N LEU A 64 -16.50 -20.43 -4.08
CA LEU A 64 -17.82 -19.83 -4.32
C LEU A 64 -18.31 -20.06 -5.76
N ALA A 65 -17.42 -19.90 -6.74
CA ALA A 65 -17.76 -20.14 -8.15
C ALA A 65 -18.11 -21.62 -8.43
N SER A 66 -17.42 -22.57 -7.76
CA SER A 66 -17.72 -24.00 -7.90
C SER A 66 -19.09 -24.40 -7.35
N LEU A 67 -19.61 -23.59 -6.43
CA LEU A 67 -20.96 -23.69 -5.87
C LEU A 67 -22.02 -22.98 -6.74
N GLY A 68 -21.62 -22.34 -7.85
CA GLY A 68 -22.50 -21.50 -8.67
C GLY A 68 -22.92 -20.20 -7.98
N LEU A 69 -22.22 -19.82 -6.91
CA LEU A 69 -22.52 -18.62 -6.13
C LEU A 69 -21.71 -17.42 -6.63
N PRO A 70 -22.23 -16.19 -6.47
CA PRO A 70 -21.45 -14.97 -6.69
C PRO A 70 -20.17 -14.96 -5.84
N THR A 71 -19.04 -14.52 -6.40
CA THR A 71 -17.76 -14.45 -5.67
C THR A 71 -17.64 -13.16 -4.85
N ASN A 72 -18.69 -12.82 -4.09
CA ASN A 72 -18.80 -11.59 -3.32
C ASN A 72 -19.54 -11.86 -1.98
N ARG A 73 -19.77 -10.80 -1.19
CA ARG A 73 -20.48 -10.89 0.10
C ARG A 73 -21.85 -11.56 -0.02
N GLN A 74 -22.58 -11.32 -1.10
CA GLN A 74 -23.90 -11.94 -1.34
C GLN A 74 -23.81 -13.46 -1.54
N GLY A 75 -22.77 -13.95 -2.22
CA GLY A 75 -22.54 -15.40 -2.32
C GLY A 75 -22.17 -16.03 -1.00
N LEU A 76 -21.40 -15.33 -0.16
CA LEU A 76 -21.07 -15.76 1.20
C LEU A 76 -22.33 -15.86 2.07
N GLU A 77 -23.24 -14.89 2.00
CA GLU A 77 -24.55 -14.91 2.68
C GLU A 77 -25.43 -16.06 2.24
N THR A 78 -25.48 -16.30 0.93
CA THR A 78 -26.28 -17.38 0.35
C THR A 78 -25.79 -18.74 0.84
N LEU A 79 -24.47 -18.93 0.94
CA LEU A 79 -23.87 -20.14 1.49
C LEU A 79 -24.14 -20.27 2.99
N ALA A 80 -23.98 -19.18 3.73
CA ALA A 80 -24.21 -19.15 5.17
C ALA A 80 -25.66 -19.51 5.54
N GLY A 81 -26.65 -19.03 4.78
CA GLY A 81 -28.06 -19.33 5.02
C GLY A 81 -28.45 -20.81 4.87
N GLN A 82 -27.59 -21.62 4.25
CA GLN A 82 -27.82 -23.05 4.03
C GLN A 82 -26.89 -23.94 4.88
N SER A 83 -26.02 -23.33 5.70
CA SER A 83 -24.95 -24.02 6.42
C SER A 83 -25.16 -23.98 7.94
N SER A 84 -24.76 -25.06 8.62
CA SER A 84 -24.71 -25.09 10.09
C SER A 84 -23.61 -24.20 10.69
N VAL A 85 -22.62 -23.79 9.89
CA VAL A 85 -21.55 -22.86 10.29
C VAL A 85 -21.75 -21.45 9.71
N GLY A 86 -22.96 -21.13 9.26
CA GLY A 86 -23.24 -19.89 8.54
C GLY A 86 -22.93 -18.62 9.33
N GLU A 87 -23.28 -18.58 10.62
CA GLU A 87 -23.00 -17.41 11.48
C GLU A 87 -21.49 -17.15 11.61
N GLN A 88 -20.72 -18.20 11.92
CA GLN A 88 -19.25 -18.12 12.02
C GLN A 88 -18.60 -17.69 10.70
N LEU A 89 -19.15 -18.15 9.58
CA LEU A 89 -18.65 -17.81 8.24
C LEU A 89 -18.88 -16.34 7.89
N LEU A 90 -20.02 -15.77 8.30
CA LEU A 90 -20.30 -14.35 8.13
C LEU A 90 -19.42 -13.49 9.05
N GLU A 91 -19.31 -13.88 10.32
CA GLU A 91 -18.47 -13.19 11.30
C GLU A 91 -17.00 -13.16 10.86
N ALA A 92 -16.45 -14.31 10.49
CA ALA A 92 -15.07 -14.40 9.99
C ALA A 92 -14.86 -13.59 8.70
N GLY A 93 -15.86 -13.57 7.81
CA GLY A 93 -15.85 -12.78 6.59
C GLY A 93 -15.82 -11.27 6.86
N ASP A 94 -16.61 -10.81 7.83
CA ASP A 94 -16.68 -9.40 8.23
C ASP A 94 -15.41 -8.96 8.98
N GLU A 95 -14.83 -9.82 9.82
CA GLU A 95 -13.54 -9.57 10.46
C GLU A 95 -12.42 -9.44 9.42
N LEU A 96 -12.35 -10.36 8.45
CA LEU A 96 -11.37 -10.29 7.38
C LEU A 96 -11.55 -9.02 6.52
N ALA A 97 -12.79 -8.64 6.22
CA ALA A 97 -13.09 -7.42 5.47
C ALA A 97 -12.62 -6.16 6.22
N THR A 98 -12.85 -6.12 7.53
CA THR A 98 -12.37 -5.04 8.42
C THR A 98 -10.84 -4.93 8.36
N LEU A 99 -10.12 -6.04 8.57
CA LEU A 99 -8.66 -6.07 8.53
C LEU A 99 -8.08 -5.61 7.19
N ILE A 100 -8.70 -6.03 6.08
CA ILE A 100 -8.31 -5.58 4.73
C ILE A 100 -8.54 -4.07 4.59
N GLY A 101 -9.66 -3.55 5.09
CA GLY A 101 -9.96 -2.12 5.11
C GLY A 101 -8.92 -1.31 5.88
N GLU A 102 -8.49 -1.79 7.05
CA GLU A 102 -7.41 -1.18 7.83
C GLU A 102 -6.08 -1.18 7.07
N CYS A 103 -5.73 -2.29 6.42
CA CYS A 103 -4.53 -2.37 5.58
C CYS A 103 -4.58 -1.36 4.42
N GLN A 104 -5.73 -1.22 3.75
CA GLN A 104 -5.89 -0.23 2.67
C GLN A 104 -5.71 1.20 3.18
N ALA A 105 -6.33 1.54 4.31
CA ALA A 105 -6.21 2.86 4.91
C ALA A 105 -4.75 3.21 5.27
N LEU A 106 -4.02 2.29 5.90
CA LEU A 106 -2.60 2.51 6.22
C LEU A 106 -1.73 2.61 4.97
N ASN A 107 -1.97 1.76 3.97
CA ASN A 107 -1.22 1.82 2.71
C ASN A 107 -1.44 3.15 1.98
N GLU A 108 -2.66 3.69 1.98
CA GLU A 108 -2.93 5.04 1.43
C GLU A 108 -2.21 6.14 2.21
N GLN A 109 -2.17 6.04 3.54
CA GLN A 109 -1.44 7.00 4.39
C GLN A 109 0.06 6.96 4.11
N ASN A 110 0.65 5.76 4.06
CA ASN A 110 2.07 5.58 3.71
C ASN A 110 2.36 6.10 2.30
N GLY A 111 1.47 5.86 1.34
CA GLY A 111 1.58 6.39 -0.03
C GLY A 111 1.63 7.91 -0.08
N LYS A 112 0.76 8.59 0.68
CA LYS A 112 0.76 10.06 0.80
C LYS A 112 2.05 10.59 1.41
N LEU A 113 2.57 9.91 2.45
CA LEU A 113 3.83 10.27 3.09
C LEU A 113 5.02 10.17 2.12
N ILE A 114 5.09 9.07 1.35
CA ILE A 114 6.11 8.86 0.32
C ILE A 114 6.08 9.99 -0.72
N GLN A 115 4.89 10.33 -1.22
CA GLN A 115 4.72 11.41 -2.20
C GLN A 115 5.21 12.76 -1.66
N LEU A 116 4.84 13.11 -0.43
CA LEU A 116 5.28 14.34 0.22
C LEU A 116 6.81 14.38 0.34
N GLN A 117 7.43 13.28 0.78
CA GLN A 117 8.88 13.20 0.96
C GLN A 117 9.63 13.30 -0.36
N GLN A 118 9.10 12.72 -1.45
CA GLN A 118 9.64 12.89 -2.80
C GLN A 118 9.58 14.35 -3.24
N MET A 119 8.46 15.04 -3.03
CA MET A 119 8.31 16.46 -3.38
C MET A 119 9.29 17.36 -2.60
N THR A 120 9.41 17.16 -1.29
CA THR A 120 10.35 17.92 -0.45
C THR A 120 11.80 17.67 -0.86
N THR A 121 12.16 16.41 -1.13
CA THR A 121 13.53 16.05 -1.56
C THR A 121 13.85 16.64 -2.93
N ALA A 122 12.92 16.57 -3.89
CA ALA A 122 13.09 17.16 -5.21
C ALA A 122 13.24 18.69 -5.13
N HIS A 123 12.47 19.35 -4.25
CA HIS A 123 12.61 20.78 -3.99
C HIS A 123 13.97 21.13 -3.37
N GLN A 124 14.44 20.35 -2.38
CA GLN A 124 15.77 20.53 -1.78
C GLN A 124 16.89 20.36 -2.79
N LEU A 125 16.83 19.30 -3.63
CA LEU A 125 17.80 19.09 -4.71
C LEU A 125 17.76 20.23 -5.73
N ARG A 126 16.58 20.79 -6.04
CA ARG A 126 16.45 21.96 -6.92
C ARG A 126 17.17 23.17 -6.34
N ILE A 127 17.00 23.44 -5.04
CA ILE A 127 17.71 24.53 -4.33
C ILE A 127 19.23 24.30 -4.37
N LEU A 128 19.70 23.09 -4.02
CA LEU A 128 21.12 22.76 -3.98
C LEU A 128 21.78 22.80 -5.37
N ASN A 129 21.08 22.38 -6.41
CA ASN A 129 21.56 22.41 -7.79
C ASN A 129 21.42 23.79 -8.46
N GLY A 130 21.03 24.84 -7.71
CA GLY A 130 20.94 26.20 -8.22
C GLY A 130 19.78 26.46 -9.18
N GLY A 131 18.70 25.68 -9.08
CA GLY A 131 17.46 25.95 -9.82
C GLY A 131 16.87 27.31 -9.42
N GLU A 132 16.59 28.14 -10.42
CA GLU A 132 16.15 29.54 -10.39
C GLU A 132 16.16 30.21 -9.01
N THR A 133 17.29 30.84 -8.68
CA THR A 133 17.26 31.98 -7.76
C THR A 133 16.28 33.01 -8.32
N PRO A 134 15.24 33.45 -7.59
CA PRO A 134 14.41 34.54 -8.05
C PRO A 134 15.34 35.71 -8.33
N SER A 135 15.21 36.31 -9.52
CA SER A 135 16.03 37.43 -9.98
C SER A 135 16.22 38.43 -8.84
N LEU A 136 17.36 38.36 -8.16
CA LEU A 136 17.67 39.31 -7.10
C LEU A 136 17.84 40.68 -7.77
N TYR A 137 17.11 41.65 -7.23
CA TYR A 137 17.18 43.04 -7.64
C TYR A 137 18.63 43.53 -7.48
N ASP A 138 19.21 44.10 -8.53
CA ASP A 138 20.45 44.86 -8.36
C ASP A 138 20.17 46.15 -7.55
N SER A 139 21.22 46.82 -7.07
CA SER A 139 21.09 48.08 -6.33
C SER A 139 20.51 49.25 -7.16
N ARG A 140 20.14 49.01 -8.43
CA ARG A 140 19.53 49.98 -9.34
C ARG A 140 18.09 49.62 -9.75
N GLY A 141 17.55 48.53 -9.22
CA GLY A 141 16.16 48.16 -9.45
C GLY A 141 15.90 47.28 -10.67
N SER A 142 16.93 46.68 -11.27
CA SER A 142 16.80 45.88 -12.49
C SER A 142 16.84 44.37 -12.20
N THR A 143 16.00 43.62 -12.91
CA THR A 143 16.04 42.16 -12.95
C THR A 143 17.11 41.73 -13.95
N ALA A 144 18.30 41.37 -13.45
CA ALA A 144 19.36 40.88 -14.32
C ALA A 144 18.99 39.48 -14.86
N GLY A 145 18.40 39.42 -16.05
CA GLY A 145 18.26 38.18 -16.81
C GLY A 145 19.65 37.62 -17.09
N ARG A 146 20.06 36.57 -16.37
CA ARG A 146 21.44 36.08 -16.42
C ARG A 146 21.67 35.25 -17.69
N ALA A 147 22.80 35.52 -18.33
CA ALA A 147 23.34 34.79 -19.48
C ALA A 147 23.50 33.28 -19.20
N LYS A 148 23.13 32.46 -20.19
CA LYS A 148 23.26 30.99 -20.19
C LYS A 148 24.72 30.54 -19.92
N PRO A 149 24.96 29.56 -19.04
CA PRO A 149 26.29 28.96 -18.90
C PRO A 149 26.65 28.13 -20.15
N ARG A 150 27.87 28.31 -20.67
CA ARG A 150 28.43 27.48 -21.74
C ARG A 150 28.94 26.15 -21.16
N PRO A 151 28.73 25.01 -21.83
CA PRO A 151 29.22 23.72 -21.36
C PRO A 151 30.74 23.62 -21.47
N LEU A 152 31.36 23.03 -20.44
CA LEU A 152 32.81 22.82 -20.27
C LEU A 152 33.38 21.66 -21.11
N SER A 153 32.81 21.35 -22.28
CA SER A 153 33.38 20.36 -23.19
C SER A 153 34.16 21.03 -24.31
N GLN A 154 35.33 21.57 -23.99
CA GLN A 154 36.44 21.83 -24.93
C GLN A 154 37.60 22.46 -24.14
N ALA A 155 38.55 21.62 -23.76
CA ALA A 155 39.91 21.97 -23.40
C ALA A 155 40.84 20.94 -24.05
#